data_AF-A0A4Q7ANW9-F1
#
_entry.id   AF-A0A4Q7ANW9-F1
#
_cell.length_a   1.000
_cell.length_b   1.000
_cell.length_c   1.000
_cell.angle_alpha   90.00
_cell.angle_beta   90.00
_cell.angle_gamma   90.00
#
_symmetry.space_group_name_H-M   'P 1'
#
loop_
_entity.id
_entity.type
_entity.pdbx_description
1 polymer ?
#
loop_
_entity_poly.entity_id
_entity_poly.type
_entity_poly.pdbx_seq_one_letter_code
_entity_poly.pdbx_strand_id
1 'polypeptide(L)'
;MRSLKRLAAVRLLPCIRCGNPDSQAAHSNSAKHGKGRGIKADDQFTVPLCHSCHSAFDQYKLGSREESEKLFEQWLVKTELMLGKKDNEIF
;
A
#
# COMPACT_ATOMS: atom_id res chain seq x y z
N MET A 1 -12.90 -1.96 5.99
CA MET A 1 -13.61 -0.68 6.05
C MET A 1 -12.92 0.38 5.18
N ARG A 2 -13.68 1.31 4.58
CA ARG A 2 -13.12 2.46 3.85
C ARG A 2 -12.70 3.58 4.82
N SER A 3 -11.62 4.30 4.51
CA SER A 3 -11.11 5.43 5.29
C SER A 3 -10.39 6.44 4.39
N LEU A 4 -11.08 7.54 4.07
CA LEU A 4 -10.52 8.64 3.26
C LEU A 4 -9.28 9.26 3.91
N LYS A 5 -9.30 9.41 5.25
CA LYS A 5 -8.17 9.93 6.03
C LYS A 5 -6.91 9.10 5.83
N ARG A 6 -7.04 7.77 5.93
CA ARG A 6 -5.91 6.86 5.73
C ARG A 6 -5.38 6.93 4.29
N LEU A 7 -6.27 6.88 3.29
CA LEU A 7 -5.86 6.96 1.89
C LEU A 7 -5.13 8.26 1.57
N ALA A 8 -5.57 9.38 2.15
CA ALA A 8 -4.88 10.67 2.01
C ALA A 8 -3.49 10.62 2.65
N ALA A 9 -3.36 10.08 3.88
CA ALA A 9 -2.08 9.96 4.56
C ALA A 9 -1.08 9.08 3.79
N VAL A 10 -1.53 7.96 3.23
CA VAL A 10 -0.69 7.05 2.41
C VAL A 10 -0.16 7.74 1.15
N ARG A 11 -0.99 8.52 0.44
CA ARG A 11 -0.57 9.26 -0.77
C ARG A 11 0.51 10.32 -0.51
N LEU A 12 0.66 10.77 0.73
CA LEU A 12 1.69 11.72 1.14
C LEU A 12 3.03 11.06 1.49
N LEU A 13 3.12 9.73 1.41
CA LEU A 13 4.36 8.99 1.64
C LEU A 13 5.04 8.70 0.30
N PRO A 14 6.39 8.65 0.25
CA PRO A 14 7.08 8.23 -0.96
C PRO A 14 6.78 6.77 -1.27
N CYS A 15 6.91 6.40 -2.55
CA CYS A 15 6.79 5.04 -3.03
C CYS A 15 7.67 4.10 -2.18
N ILE A 16 7.05 3.12 -1.54
CA ILE A 16 7.70 2.22 -0.59
C ILE A 16 8.82 1.39 -1.22
N ARG A 17 8.71 1.15 -2.54
CA ARG A 17 9.64 0.33 -3.33
C ARG A 17 10.81 1.13 -3.89
N CYS A 18 10.57 2.30 -4.51
CA CYS A 18 11.60 3.03 -5.25
C CYS A 18 11.87 4.46 -4.75
N GLY A 19 11.13 4.95 -3.75
CA GLY A 19 11.33 6.28 -3.16
C GLY A 19 10.77 7.46 -3.96
N ASN A 20 10.12 7.23 -5.11
CA ASN A 20 9.47 8.30 -5.86
C ASN A 20 8.47 9.07 -4.96
N PRO A 21 8.52 10.42 -4.90
CA PRO A 21 7.69 11.21 -3.98
C PRO A 21 6.20 11.15 -4.30
N ASP A 22 5.83 10.93 -5.57
CA ASP A 22 4.44 10.92 -6.04
C ASP A 22 3.88 9.50 -5.98
N SER A 23 3.20 9.18 -4.87
CA SER A 23 2.61 7.87 -4.65
C SER A 23 1.08 7.87 -4.73
N GLN A 24 0.56 6.68 -5.03
CA GLN A 24 -0.85 6.33 -4.95
C GLN A 24 -1.03 5.37 -3.77
N ALA A 25 -2.22 5.36 -3.18
CA ALA A 25 -2.62 4.33 -2.22
C ALA A 25 -2.97 3.05 -2.97
N ALA A 26 -2.03 2.10 -2.99
CA ALA A 26 -2.17 0.80 -3.63
C ALA A 26 -2.80 -0.19 -2.68
N HIS A 27 -3.95 -0.76 -3.05
CA HIS A 27 -4.67 -1.76 -2.25
C HIS A 27 -4.02 -3.15 -2.38
N SER A 28 -4.14 -3.96 -1.34
CA SER A 28 -3.71 -5.35 -1.42
C SER A 28 -4.44 -6.13 -2.51
N ASN A 29 -3.70 -7.07 -3.13
CA ASN A 29 -4.24 -7.99 -4.12
C ASN A 29 -4.80 -9.29 -3.52
N SER A 30 -4.75 -9.47 -2.20
CA SER A 30 -5.20 -10.70 -1.55
C SER A 30 -6.68 -10.66 -1.13
N ALA A 31 -7.40 -11.75 -1.37
CA ALA A 31 -8.80 -11.92 -0.93
C ALA A 31 -8.94 -11.87 0.60
N LYS A 32 -7.90 -12.28 1.34
CA LYS A 32 -7.85 -12.25 2.81
C LYS A 32 -8.03 -10.84 3.39
N HIS A 33 -7.75 -9.82 2.59
CA HIS A 33 -7.86 -8.40 2.94
C HIS A 33 -9.19 -7.77 2.49
N GLY A 34 -10.18 -8.58 2.11
CA GLY A 34 -11.50 -8.12 1.65
C GLY A 34 -11.56 -7.76 0.17
N LYS A 35 -10.58 -8.16 -0.64
CA LYS A 35 -10.64 -8.00 -2.11
C LYS A 35 -11.68 -8.95 -2.70
N GLY A 36 -12.47 -8.46 -3.65
CA GLY A 36 -13.46 -9.24 -4.39
C GLY A 36 -13.63 -8.75 -5.82
N ARG A 37 -14.51 -9.39 -6.60
CA ARG A 37 -14.81 -8.95 -7.97
C ARG A 37 -15.47 -7.57 -7.93
N GLY A 38 -14.78 -6.56 -8.49
CA GLY A 38 -15.23 -5.16 -8.44
C GLY A 38 -15.08 -4.49 -7.07
N ILE A 39 -14.47 -5.17 -6.10
CA ILE A 39 -14.31 -4.68 -4.72
C ILE A 39 -12.82 -4.61 -4.40
N LYS A 40 -12.34 -3.42 -4.03
CA LYS A 40 -10.97 -3.21 -3.54
C LYS A 40 -10.81 -3.81 -2.15
N ALA A 41 -9.61 -4.29 -1.81
CA ALA A 41 -9.28 -4.65 -0.42
C ALA A 41 -9.53 -3.47 0.53
N ASP A 42 -9.70 -3.76 1.82
CA ASP A 42 -9.92 -2.74 2.84
C ASP A 42 -8.82 -1.67 2.87
N ASP A 43 -9.18 -0.44 3.21
CA ASP A 43 -8.23 0.68 3.17
C ASP A 43 -7.12 0.53 4.22
N GLN A 44 -7.30 -0.30 5.26
CA GLN A 44 -6.23 -0.67 6.18
C GLN A 44 -5.10 -1.48 5.51
N PHE A 45 -5.37 -2.10 4.36
CA PHE A 45 -4.39 -2.85 3.57
C PHE A 45 -4.01 -2.06 2.33
N THR A 46 -3.35 -0.92 2.54
CA THR A 46 -2.83 -0.05 1.48
C THR A 46 -1.40 0.37 1.74
N VAL A 47 -0.61 0.48 0.67
CA VAL A 47 0.80 0.91 0.70
C VAL A 47 1.04 2.04 -0.32
N PRO A 48 2.03 2.92 -0.12
CA PRO A 48 2.36 3.96 -1.08
C PRO A 48 3.17 3.40 -2.24
N LEU A 49 2.65 3.43 -3.47
CA LEU A 49 3.38 3.06 -4.68
C LEU A 49 3.22 4.13 -5.76
N CYS A 50 4.31 4.50 -6.44
CA CYS A 50 4.20 5.33 -7.65
C CYS A 50 3.50 4.56 -8.78
N HIS A 51 3.00 5.26 -9.79
CA HIS A 51 2.23 4.67 -10.87
C HIS A 51 2.89 3.43 -11.51
N SER A 52 4.19 3.48 -11.80
CA SER A 52 4.93 2.38 -12.43
C SER A 52 5.06 1.15 -11.50
N CYS A 53 5.42 1.36 -10.24
CA CYS A 53 5.53 0.26 -9.26
C CYS A 53 4.17 -0.33 -8.90
N HIS A 54 3.13 0.51 -8.82
CA HIS A 54 1.76 0.11 -8.57
C HIS A 54 1.24 -0.80 -9.69
N SER A 55 1.42 -0.40 -10.95
CA SER A 55 1.04 -1.24 -12.10
C SER A 55 1.80 -2.57 -12.13
N ALA A 56 3.11 -2.56 -11.83
CA ALA A 56 3.89 -3.79 -11.78
C ALA A 56 3.42 -4.74 -10.65
N PHE A 57 3.06 -4.19 -9.49
CA PHE A 57 2.51 -4.96 -8.38
C PHE A 57 1.13 -5.57 -8.72
N ASP A 58 0.22 -4.77 -9.28
CA ASP A 58 -1.13 -5.23 -9.64
C ASP A 58 -1.15 -6.31 -10.71
N GLN A 59 -0.15 -6.30 -11.58
CA GLN A 59 0.00 -7.27 -12.67
C GLN A 59 0.89 -8.46 -12.29
N TYR A 60 1.30 -8.59 -11.01
CA TYR A 60 2.21 -9.62 -10.52
C TYR A 60 3.52 -9.72 -11.35
N LYS A 61 4.04 -8.57 -11.80
CA LYS A 61 5.31 -8.49 -12.55
C LYS A 61 6.55 -8.46 -11.65
N LEU A 62 6.34 -8.48 -10.34
CA LEU A 62 7.41 -8.40 -9.33
C LEU A 62 7.75 -9.76 -8.71
N GLY A 63 7.08 -10.84 -9.13
CA GLY A 63 7.27 -12.20 -8.62
C GLY A 63 6.00 -13.04 -8.78
N SER A 64 6.01 -14.25 -8.20
CA SER A 64 4.83 -15.10 -8.05
C SER A 64 3.75 -14.42 -7.21
N ARG A 65 2.56 -15.03 -7.15
CA ARG A 65 1.50 -14.53 -6.25
C ARG A 65 1.92 -14.62 -4.79
N GLU A 66 2.56 -15.71 -4.36
CA GLU A 66 3.06 -15.82 -2.98
C GLU A 66 4.15 -14.80 -2.68
N GLU A 67 5.07 -14.57 -3.63
CA GLU A 67 6.13 -13.56 -3.48
C GLU A 67 5.53 -12.15 -3.39
N SER A 68 4.52 -11.86 -4.21
CA SER A 68 3.79 -10.59 -4.17
C SER A 68 3.05 -10.38 -2.85
N GLU A 69 2.50 -11.43 -2.23
CA GLU A 69 1.88 -11.33 -0.90
C GLU A 69 2.92 -11.03 0.19
N LYS A 70 4.06 -11.74 0.18
CA LYS A 70 5.16 -11.49 1.14
C LYS A 70 5.72 -10.08 1.00
N LEU A 71 5.94 -9.61 -0.23
CA LEU A 71 6.39 -8.24 -0.50
C LEU A 71 5.39 -7.21 0.04
N PHE A 72 4.09 -7.44 -0.19
CA PHE A 72 3.06 -6.55 0.31
C PHE A 72 3.01 -6.49 1.84
N GLU A 73 3.16 -7.63 2.52
CA GLU A 73 3.19 -7.68 4.00
C GLU A 73 4.37 -6.86 4.56
N GLN A 74 5.56 -6.99 3.98
CA GLN A 74 6.73 -6.19 4.36
C GLN A 74 6.50 -4.69 4.13
N TRP A 75 5.91 -4.32 2.99
CA TRP A 75 5.58 -2.92 2.69
C TRP A 75 4.50 -2.36 3.61
N LEU A 76 3.52 -3.18 4.01
CA LEU A 76 2.47 -2.76 4.92
C LEU A 76 3.04 -2.42 6.30
N VAL A 77 3.88 -3.29 6.87
CA VAL A 77 4.57 -3.02 8.15
C VAL A 77 5.34 -1.70 8.08
N LYS A 78 6.11 -1.48 7.01
CA LYS A 78 6.86 -0.24 6.83
C LYS A 78 5.94 0.98 6.65
N THR A 79 4.78 0.80 5.99
CA THR A 79 3.77 1.86 5.85
C THR A 79 3.18 2.25 7.20
N GLU A 80 2.79 1.29 8.04
CA GLU A 80 2.29 1.57 9.39
C GLU A 80 3.33 2.30 10.24
N LEU A 81 4.61 1.90 10.17
CA LEU A 81 5.69 2.59 10.89
C LEU A 81 5.86 4.04 10.43
N MET A 82 5.76 4.32 9.12
CA MET A 82 5.85 5.69 8.62
C MET A 82 4.64 6.54 9.02
N LEU A 83 3.43 5.95 9.03
CA LEU A 83 2.23 6.64 9.48
C LEU A 83 2.28 6.93 10.99
N GLY A 84 2.71 5.96 11.80
CA GLY A 84 2.87 6.14 13.24
C GLY A 84 3.98 7.14 13.63
N LYS A 85 5.04 7.27 12.81
CA LYS A 85 6.03 8.34 12.99
C LYS A 85 5.44 9.73 12.75
N LYS A 86 4.60 9.90 11.73
CA LYS A 86 3.90 11.17 11.46
C LYS A 86 2.99 11.60 12.62
N ASP A 87 2.36 10.65 13.31
CA ASP A 87 1.51 10.96 14.46
C ASP A 87 2.35 11.41 15.69
N ASN A 88 3.62 11.02 15.77
CA ASN A 88 4.53 11.36 16.88
C ASN A 88 5.40 12.60 16.62
N GLU A 89 5.38 13.17 15.41
CA GLU A 89 6.12 14.40 15.07
C GLU A 89 5.34 15.69 15.41
N ILE A 90 4.24 15.59 16.19
CA ILE A 90 3.38 16.72 16.60
C ILE A 90 3.46 17.00 18.12
N PHE A 91 4.56 16.62 18.80
CA PHE A 91 4.80 16.99 20.20
C PHE A 91 6.21 17.54 20.40
#